data_AF-A0A7K6WZL0-F1
#
_entry.id   AF-A0A7K6WZL0-F1
#
_cell.length_a   1.000
_cell.length_b   1.000
_cell.length_c   1.000
_cell.angle_alpha   90.00
_cell.angle_beta   90.00
_cell.angle_gamma   90.00
#
_symmetry.space_group_name_H-M   'P 1'
#
loop_
_entity.id
_entity.type
_entity.pdbx_description
1 polymer ?
#
loop_
_entity_poly.entity_id
_entity_poly.type
_entity_poly.pdbx_seq_one_letter_code
_entity_poly.pdbx_strand_id
1 'polypeptide(L)'
;KMTQQMRDLQLAQARKPPGPSSPNAAKRLYRNLSGKFRVNYTSFDEGSLAGRGEKEKLRKSYLFQSNAALFEAVELQDLDRVQELLKQYSPEELDLNTPNSEGLLPLDIAIMTNNTPIARALLQAGAKESPHFVSLESRSLHLSTLVREAEQRVNELTAQVVNEAPNADCSEKEKQLKAWEWRYRLYKRMKAGFEHARVPDAPTNVRLSVASSSSVQVTFWEPLSVNSAVVTKYKVEWSCSPTFSPPLGEAVIDKLKNLHFTIRGLVSGTAYYVQVSAYNMKGWGPPQASVPPFAIPSNWREYDGRAPRRRGQAEALDHLLGQVKTVHQHCVCHEPCKNQPQSRKHSVSKSLKHLFHPSSKFLKTLKR
;
A
#
# COMPACT_ATOMS: atom_id res chain seq x y z
N LYS A 1 -53.27 -19.84 55.42
CA LYS A 1 -52.58 -21.05 55.95
C LYS A 1 -52.34 -21.95 54.74
N MET A 2 -51.16 -22.37 54.27
CA MET A 2 -49.74 -22.38 54.69
C MET A 2 -48.95 -22.42 53.36
N THR A 3 -48.07 -21.47 53.04
CA THR A 3 -46.59 -21.57 53.11
C THR A 3 -45.97 -22.93 52.73
N GLN A 4 -45.23 -22.97 51.62
CA GLN A 4 -43.98 -23.75 51.56
C GLN A 4 -42.94 -23.08 50.63
N GLN A 5 -41.81 -22.73 51.24
CA GLN A 5 -40.59 -22.22 50.63
C GLN A 5 -39.82 -23.36 49.94
N MET A 6 -39.14 -23.06 48.83
CA MET A 6 -37.98 -23.81 48.36
C MET A 6 -36.83 -22.85 48.07
N ARG A 7 -35.66 -23.26 48.55
CA ARG A 7 -34.43 -22.50 48.80
C ARG A 7 -33.64 -22.17 47.55
N ASP A 8 -32.82 -21.13 47.71
CA ASP A 8 -31.69 -20.74 46.86
C ASP A 8 -30.78 -21.91 46.42
N LEU A 9 -30.46 -21.92 45.13
CA LEU A 9 -29.26 -22.54 44.58
C LEU A 9 -28.51 -21.48 43.79
N GLN A 10 -27.40 -21.02 44.36
CA GLN A 10 -26.38 -20.20 43.70
C GLN A 10 -25.78 -20.98 42.53
N LEU A 11 -25.90 -20.44 41.32
CA LEU A 11 -25.16 -20.90 40.15
C LEU A 11 -24.21 -19.79 39.68
N ALA A 12 -22.94 -20.18 39.60
CA ALA A 12 -21.77 -19.34 39.42
C ALA A 12 -21.85 -18.42 38.20
N GLN A 13 -21.38 -17.17 38.39
CA GLN A 13 -21.13 -16.23 37.30
C GLN A 13 -20.07 -16.80 36.35
N ALA A 14 -20.49 -17.16 35.14
CA ALA A 14 -19.57 -17.43 34.04
C ALA A 14 -18.78 -16.16 33.70
N ARG A 15 -17.45 -16.24 33.77
CA ARG A 15 -16.52 -15.18 33.32
C ARG A 15 -16.80 -14.85 31.85
N LYS A 16 -17.24 -13.61 31.58
CA LYS A 16 -17.29 -13.07 30.21
C LYS A 16 -15.88 -13.03 29.61
N PRO A 17 -15.70 -13.39 28.32
CA PRO A 17 -14.45 -13.17 27.62
C PRO A 17 -14.13 -11.67 27.52
N PRO A 18 -12.85 -11.26 27.49
CA PRO A 18 -12.48 -9.85 27.40
C PRO A 18 -12.97 -9.28 26.06
N GLY A 19 -13.96 -8.40 26.12
CA GLY A 19 -14.42 -7.65 24.96
C GLY A 19 -13.35 -6.71 24.42
N PRO A 20 -13.45 -6.26 23.16
CA PRO A 20 -12.51 -5.33 22.57
C PRO A 20 -12.45 -4.05 23.40
N SER A 21 -11.23 -3.57 23.67
CA SER A 21 -10.99 -2.38 24.48
C SER A 21 -11.75 -1.17 23.92
N SER A 22 -12.43 -0.44 24.79
CA SER A 22 -13.16 0.80 24.44
C SER A 22 -12.27 1.74 23.62
N PRO A 23 -12.78 2.41 22.56
CA PRO A 23 -12.02 3.38 21.76
C PRO A 23 -11.42 4.54 22.59
N ASN A 24 -11.89 4.73 23.83
CA ASN A 24 -11.34 5.69 24.78
C ASN A 24 -10.02 5.23 25.44
N ALA A 25 -9.72 3.93 25.45
CA ALA A 25 -8.46 3.40 25.98
C ALA A 25 -7.27 3.77 25.08
N ALA A 26 -7.45 3.70 23.75
CA ALA A 26 -6.45 4.14 22.79
C ALA A 26 -6.19 5.66 22.90
N LYS A 27 -7.25 6.48 22.94
CA LYS A 27 -7.12 7.94 23.19
C LYS A 27 -6.40 8.26 24.50
N ARG A 28 -6.70 7.52 25.59
CA ARG A 28 -6.01 7.69 26.88
C ARG A 28 -4.54 7.28 26.82
N LEU A 29 -4.21 6.21 26.11
CA LEU A 29 -2.83 5.77 25.91
C LEU A 29 -2.02 6.79 25.10
N TYR A 30 -2.56 7.28 23.98
CA TYR A 30 -1.90 8.32 23.17
C TYR A 30 -1.80 9.66 23.90
N ARG A 31 -2.82 10.09 24.66
CA ARG A 31 -2.76 11.30 25.49
C ARG A 31 -1.70 11.19 26.60
N ASN A 32 -1.57 10.03 27.22
CA ASN A 32 -0.58 9.81 28.29
C ASN A 32 0.85 9.66 27.76
N LEU A 33 1.03 9.25 26.50
CA LEU A 33 2.33 9.23 25.81
C LEU A 33 2.69 10.62 25.25
N SER A 34 1.71 11.34 24.67
CA SER A 34 1.89 12.68 24.10
C SER A 34 2.07 13.77 25.16
N GLY A 35 1.38 13.68 26.31
CA GLY A 35 1.51 14.63 27.41
C GLY A 35 2.88 14.65 28.09
N LYS A 36 3.70 13.60 27.90
CA LYS A 36 5.10 13.56 28.38
C LYS A 36 6.09 14.26 27.45
N PHE A 37 5.65 14.72 26.27
CA PHE A 37 6.46 15.44 25.29
C PHE A 37 5.86 16.80 24.94
N ARG A 38 5.30 17.50 25.93
CA ARG A 38 5.21 18.96 25.83
C ARG A 38 6.64 19.50 25.71
N VAL A 39 6.91 20.09 24.56
CA VAL A 39 8.15 20.78 24.23
C VAL A 39 8.36 21.92 25.23
N ASN A 40 9.32 21.76 26.13
CA ASN A 40 9.93 22.87 26.85
C ASN A 40 11.08 23.41 25.98
N TYR A 41 11.00 24.70 25.63
CA TYR A 41 12.19 25.49 25.34
C TYR A 41 12.94 25.69 26.66
N THR A 42 14.08 25.02 26.84
CA THR A 42 15.29 25.51 27.52
C THR A 42 16.35 24.41 27.49
N SER A 43 17.50 24.71 26.90
CA SER A 43 18.71 23.92 27.10
C SER A 43 19.20 24.09 28.54
N PHE A 44 19.44 23.00 29.25
CA PHE A 44 20.50 22.96 30.25
C PHE A 44 21.10 21.54 30.30
N ASP A 45 22.42 21.54 30.30
CA ASP A 45 23.34 20.41 30.27
C ASP A 45 23.41 19.70 31.65
N GLU A 46 23.47 18.37 31.65
CA GLU A 46 24.34 17.60 32.58
C GLU A 46 24.32 16.08 32.29
N GLY A 47 25.52 15.49 32.14
CA GLY A 47 25.88 14.24 32.81
C GLY A 47 25.69 12.89 32.07
N SER A 48 26.66 12.54 31.22
CA SER A 48 27.22 11.20 30.89
C SER A 48 26.38 9.92 31.10
N LEU A 49 26.24 9.12 30.03
CA LEU A 49 26.75 7.73 29.91
C LEU A 49 26.66 7.24 28.44
N ALA A 50 27.74 6.61 27.98
CA ALA A 50 28.16 6.50 26.58
C ALA A 50 27.36 5.56 25.66
N GLY A 51 27.22 5.97 24.39
CA GLY A 51 27.64 5.17 23.24
C GLY A 51 26.56 4.61 22.30
N ARG A 52 25.42 4.13 22.81
CA ARG A 52 24.33 3.58 21.98
C ARG A 52 23.03 4.40 22.02
N GLY A 53 22.74 5.05 23.15
CA GLY A 53 21.52 5.84 23.34
C GLY A 53 21.52 7.17 22.58
N GLU A 54 22.68 7.81 22.38
CA GLU A 54 22.75 9.09 21.67
C GLU A 54 22.41 8.98 20.19
N LYS A 55 22.98 8.01 19.47
CA LYS A 55 22.67 7.80 18.05
C LYS A 55 21.20 7.45 17.84
N GLU A 56 20.60 6.71 18.78
CA GLU A 56 19.18 6.35 18.74
C GLU A 56 18.28 7.54 19.16
N LYS A 57 18.70 8.37 20.12
CA LYS A 57 18.02 9.62 20.51
C LYS A 57 18.10 10.67 19.39
N LEU A 58 19.27 10.87 18.79
CA LEU A 58 19.45 11.74 17.61
C LEU A 58 18.60 11.23 16.45
N ARG A 59 18.65 9.93 16.12
CA ARG A 59 17.76 9.35 15.10
C ARG A 59 16.29 9.60 15.44
N LYS A 60 15.82 9.29 16.66
CA LYS A 60 14.43 9.58 17.08
C LYS A 60 14.08 11.08 16.99
N SER A 61 15.02 11.97 17.28
CA SER A 61 14.84 13.42 17.14
C SER A 61 14.73 13.85 15.67
N TYR A 62 15.56 13.32 14.78
CA TYR A 62 15.47 13.55 13.33
C TYR A 62 14.15 13.00 12.75
N LEU A 63 13.76 11.79 13.16
CA LEU A 63 12.49 11.17 12.77
C LEU A 63 11.29 12.01 13.25
N PHE A 64 11.34 12.56 14.46
CA PHE A 64 10.27 13.40 14.98
C PHE A 64 10.16 14.72 14.21
N GLN A 65 11.30 15.33 13.87
CA GLN A 65 11.34 16.55 13.06
C GLN A 65 10.86 16.33 11.62
N SER A 66 11.24 15.21 10.98
CA SER A 66 10.80 14.90 9.61
C SER A 66 9.29 14.63 9.54
N ASN A 67 8.73 13.93 10.52
CA ASN A 67 7.28 13.72 10.60
C ASN A 67 6.52 15.02 10.88
N ALA A 68 7.02 15.87 11.77
CA ALA A 68 6.42 17.19 12.02
C ALA A 68 6.44 18.07 10.75
N ALA A 69 7.55 18.09 10.01
CA ALA A 69 7.67 18.81 8.74
C ALA A 69 6.71 18.27 7.67
N LEU A 70 6.48 16.95 7.64
CA LEU A 70 5.50 16.36 6.72
C LEU A 70 4.08 16.78 7.08
N PHE A 71 3.71 16.74 8.36
CA PHE A 71 2.41 17.21 8.81
C PHE A 71 2.19 18.69 8.47
N GLU A 72 3.19 19.53 8.73
CA GLU A 72 3.14 20.95 8.36
C GLU A 72 2.94 21.12 6.85
N ALA A 73 3.72 20.44 6.01
CA ALA A 73 3.59 20.54 4.56
C ALA A 73 2.20 20.11 4.06
N VAL A 74 1.64 19.03 4.61
CA VAL A 74 0.29 18.55 4.28
C VAL A 74 -0.79 19.51 4.78
N GLU A 75 -0.66 20.03 5.99
CA GLU A 75 -1.56 21.04 6.54
C GLU A 75 -1.56 22.31 5.69
N LEU A 76 -0.38 22.77 5.27
CA LEU A 76 -0.19 23.90 4.36
C LEU A 76 -0.63 23.63 2.91
N GLN A 77 -0.97 22.38 2.58
CA GLN A 77 -1.35 21.95 1.22
C GLN A 77 -0.22 22.14 0.19
N ASP A 78 1.03 22.03 0.63
CA ASP A 78 2.23 22.19 -0.18
C ASP A 78 2.65 20.84 -0.79
N LEU A 79 2.28 20.62 -2.06
CA LEU A 79 2.59 19.39 -2.77
C LEU A 79 4.09 19.19 -2.98
N ASP A 80 4.81 20.26 -3.32
CA ASP A 80 6.22 20.18 -3.69
C ASP A 80 7.05 19.78 -2.47
N ARG A 81 6.76 20.39 -1.31
CA ARG A 81 7.42 20.04 -0.05
C ARG A 81 7.08 18.62 0.41
N VAL A 82 5.83 18.17 0.25
CA VAL A 82 5.46 16.77 0.53
C VAL A 82 6.25 15.82 -0.36
N GLN A 83 6.34 16.08 -1.66
CA GLN A 83 7.10 15.23 -2.58
C GLN A 83 8.60 15.23 -2.27
N GLU A 84 9.16 16.36 -1.88
CA GLU A 84 10.57 16.48 -1.46
C GLU A 84 10.83 15.59 -0.23
N LEU A 85 10.01 15.70 0.81
CA LEU A 85 10.14 14.88 2.02
C LEU A 85 9.98 13.39 1.73
N LEU A 86 9.00 13.00 0.91
CA LEU A 86 8.79 11.59 0.51
C LEU A 86 9.95 11.03 -0.32
N LYS A 87 10.71 11.86 -1.03
CA LYS A 87 11.91 11.45 -1.78
C LYS A 87 13.16 11.43 -0.91
N GLN A 88 13.25 12.35 0.04
CA GLN A 88 14.42 12.55 0.89
C GLN A 88 14.58 11.41 1.91
N TYR A 89 13.47 10.94 2.48
CA TYR A 89 13.47 9.95 3.55
C TYR A 89 13.03 8.58 3.06
N SER A 90 13.64 7.53 3.61
CA SER A 90 13.17 6.16 3.37
C SER A 90 11.82 5.90 4.08
N PRO A 91 11.05 4.88 3.67
CA PRO A 91 9.79 4.52 4.34
C PRO A 91 9.94 4.12 5.81
N GLU A 92 11.15 3.75 6.24
CA GLU A 92 11.48 3.43 7.63
C GLU A 92 11.79 4.68 8.46
N GLU A 93 12.18 5.78 7.79
CA GLU A 93 12.54 7.05 8.42
C GLU A 93 11.40 8.07 8.45
N LEU A 94 10.38 7.89 7.60
CA LEU A 94 9.22 8.78 7.55
C LEU A 94 7.95 7.97 7.80
N ASP A 95 7.38 8.13 8.99
CA ASP A 95 6.22 7.38 9.42
C ASP A 95 4.94 8.07 8.97
N LEU A 96 4.31 7.50 7.94
CA LEU A 96 3.07 8.02 7.36
C LEU A 96 1.81 7.57 8.11
N ASN A 97 1.95 6.64 9.07
CA ASN A 97 0.84 5.88 9.63
C ASN A 97 0.67 6.07 11.15
N THR A 98 1.48 6.94 11.78
CA THR A 98 1.26 7.41 13.14
C THR A 98 0.48 8.72 13.16
N PRO A 99 -0.63 8.81 13.91
CA PRO A 99 -1.42 10.03 13.98
C PRO A 99 -0.72 11.13 14.78
N ASN A 100 -1.03 12.39 14.45
CA ASN A 100 -0.61 13.54 15.24
C ASN A 100 -1.39 13.64 16.57
N SER A 101 -1.16 14.73 17.33
CA SER A 101 -1.86 15.01 18.59
C SER A 101 -3.39 15.04 18.47
N GLU A 102 -3.87 15.34 17.26
CA GLU A 102 -5.28 15.46 16.92
C GLU A 102 -5.89 14.12 16.51
N GLY A 103 -5.09 13.05 16.40
CA GLY A 103 -5.56 11.76 15.94
C GLY A 103 -5.68 11.63 14.42
N LEU A 104 -5.09 12.55 13.65
CA LEU A 104 -5.14 12.57 12.20
C LEU A 104 -3.85 12.02 11.59
N LEU A 105 -3.97 11.20 10.55
CA LEU A 105 -2.86 10.88 9.67
C LEU A 105 -2.69 11.98 8.60
N PRO A 106 -1.48 12.14 8.02
CA PRO A 106 -1.30 13.05 6.89
C PRO A 106 -2.25 12.74 5.72
N LEU A 107 -2.48 11.44 5.48
CA LEU A 107 -3.41 11.00 4.43
C LEU A 107 -4.87 11.41 4.73
N ASP A 108 -5.29 11.39 6.00
CA ASP A 108 -6.65 11.79 6.39
C ASP A 108 -6.88 13.27 6.04
N ILE A 109 -5.91 14.14 6.31
CA ILE A 109 -5.97 15.57 5.99
C ILE A 109 -6.08 15.76 4.48
N ALA A 110 -5.22 15.10 3.70
CA ALA A 110 -5.21 15.21 2.24
C ALA A 110 -6.53 14.73 1.61
N ILE A 111 -7.08 13.60 2.09
CA ILE A 111 -8.37 13.07 1.60
C ILE A 111 -9.52 14.02 1.98
N MET A 112 -9.60 14.47 3.23
CA MET A 112 -10.71 15.32 3.70
C MET A 112 -10.68 16.74 3.13
N THR A 113 -9.51 17.24 2.76
CA THR A 113 -9.36 18.50 1.99
C THR A 113 -9.57 18.31 0.49
N ASN A 114 -9.80 17.08 0.03
CA ASN A 114 -9.90 16.69 -1.38
C ASN A 114 -8.67 17.08 -2.22
N ASN A 115 -7.47 17.03 -1.62
CA ASN A 115 -6.22 17.29 -2.32
C ASN A 115 -5.68 15.99 -2.94
N THR A 116 -6.20 15.66 -4.13
CA THR A 116 -5.86 14.43 -4.87
C THR A 116 -4.37 14.25 -5.12
N PRO A 117 -3.59 15.28 -5.54
CA PRO A 117 -2.15 15.13 -5.74
C PRO A 117 -1.40 14.70 -4.47
N ILE A 118 -1.66 15.35 -3.34
CA ILE A 118 -1.00 15.01 -2.06
C ILE A 118 -1.45 13.62 -1.60
N ALA A 119 -2.76 13.34 -1.65
CA ALA A 119 -3.28 12.04 -1.21
C ALA A 119 -2.70 10.88 -2.05
N ARG A 120 -2.59 11.04 -3.38
CA ARG A 120 -1.94 10.05 -4.25
C ARG A 120 -0.46 9.88 -3.92
N ALA A 121 0.28 10.96 -3.67
CA ALA A 121 1.70 10.88 -3.30
C ALA A 121 1.87 10.08 -1.99
N LEU A 122 1.05 10.35 -0.99
CA LEU A 122 1.05 9.64 0.30
C LEU A 122 0.68 8.15 0.14
N LEU A 123 -0.39 7.85 -0.61
CA LEU A 123 -0.80 6.46 -0.90
C LEU A 123 0.30 5.69 -1.64
N GLN A 124 0.97 6.31 -2.61
CA GLN A 124 2.08 5.72 -3.35
C GLN A 124 3.32 5.46 -2.48
N ALA A 125 3.48 6.22 -1.39
CA ALA A 125 4.51 6.04 -0.39
C ALA A 125 4.12 5.04 0.72
N GLY A 126 2.90 4.51 0.70
CA GLY A 126 2.44 3.48 1.65
C GLY A 126 1.67 4.03 2.85
N ALA A 127 1.21 5.27 2.80
CA ALA A 127 0.24 5.77 3.77
C ALA A 127 -1.07 4.98 3.68
N LYS A 128 -1.67 4.70 4.83
CA LYS A 128 -2.92 3.96 4.96
C LYS A 128 -3.94 4.83 5.68
N GLU A 129 -5.22 4.60 5.39
CA GLU A 129 -6.29 5.26 6.12
C GLU A 129 -6.27 4.87 7.60
N SER A 130 -6.59 5.83 8.47
CA SER A 130 -6.57 5.59 9.91
C SER A 130 -7.63 4.57 10.32
N PRO A 131 -7.27 3.54 11.11
CA PRO A 131 -8.23 2.59 11.65
C PRO A 131 -9.13 3.21 12.75
N HIS A 132 -8.82 4.41 13.23
CA HIS A 132 -9.52 5.08 14.34
C HIS A 132 -10.90 5.61 13.93
N PHE A 133 -11.13 5.83 12.63
CA PHE A 133 -12.44 6.19 12.09
C PHE A 133 -13.25 4.93 11.79
N VAL A 134 -13.68 4.26 12.86
CA VAL A 134 -14.44 3.00 12.77
C VAL A 134 -15.81 3.21 12.08
N SER A 135 -16.36 4.43 12.14
CA SER A 135 -17.61 4.81 11.47
C SER A 135 -17.60 6.23 10.90
N LEU A 136 -18.44 6.49 9.90
CA LEU A 136 -18.64 7.83 9.33
C LEU A 136 -19.11 8.85 10.37
N GLU A 137 -19.95 8.42 11.32
CA GLU A 137 -20.44 9.24 12.41
C GLU A 137 -19.30 9.65 13.36
N SER A 138 -18.42 8.71 13.73
CA SER A 138 -17.26 9.00 14.58
C SER A 138 -16.32 10.01 13.93
N ARG A 139 -16.13 9.93 12.60
CA ARG A 139 -15.33 10.88 11.82
C ARG A 139 -15.98 12.26 11.77
N SER A 140 -17.30 12.32 11.54
CA SER A 140 -18.07 13.58 11.55
C SER A 140 -17.99 14.31 12.90
N LEU A 141 -18.18 13.55 13.99
CA LEU A 141 -18.10 14.08 15.36
C LEU A 141 -16.69 14.59 15.67
N HIS A 142 -15.66 13.85 15.24
CA HIS A 142 -14.28 14.25 15.43
C HIS A 142 -13.96 15.56 14.71
N LEU A 143 -14.33 15.69 13.44
CA LEU A 143 -14.16 16.93 12.67
C LEU A 143 -14.89 18.11 13.30
N SER A 144 -16.12 17.90 13.78
CA SER A 144 -16.89 18.94 14.48
C SER A 144 -16.20 19.37 15.78
N THR A 145 -15.58 18.42 16.50
CA THR A 145 -14.79 18.71 17.70
C THR A 145 -13.56 19.53 17.38
N LEU A 146 -12.80 19.15 16.36
CA LEU A 146 -11.60 19.87 15.92
C LEU A 146 -11.92 21.32 15.50
N VAL A 147 -12.99 21.52 14.73
CA VAL A 147 -13.43 22.86 14.32
C VAL A 147 -13.75 23.73 15.53
N ARG A 148 -14.52 23.19 16.48
CA ARG A 148 -14.90 23.89 17.72
C ARG A 148 -13.69 24.23 18.59
N GLU A 149 -12.77 23.29 18.77
CA GLU A 149 -11.57 23.50 19.59
C GLU A 149 -10.63 24.53 18.95
N ALA A 150 -10.42 24.47 17.62
CA ALA A 150 -9.62 25.47 16.93
C ALA A 150 -10.26 26.87 16.98
N GLU A 151 -11.58 26.97 16.86
CA GLU A 151 -12.30 28.23 17.04
C GLU A 151 -12.12 28.82 18.44
N GLN A 152 -12.24 27.99 19.46
CA GLN A 152 -12.00 28.40 20.85
C GLN A 152 -10.56 28.92 21.02
N ARG A 153 -9.55 28.24 20.45
CA ARG A 153 -8.15 28.68 20.50
C ARG A 153 -7.93 30.02 19.80
N VAL A 154 -8.53 30.23 18.64
CA VAL A 154 -8.48 31.52 17.93
C VAL A 154 -9.08 32.64 18.78
N ASN A 155 -10.24 32.39 19.41
CA ASN A 155 -10.89 33.39 20.27
C ASN A 155 -10.05 33.71 21.52
N GLU A 156 -9.48 32.69 22.18
CA GLU A 156 -8.59 32.85 23.33
C GLU A 156 -7.34 33.66 22.98
N LEU A 157 -6.67 33.34 21.87
CA LEU A 157 -5.46 34.04 21.43
C LEU A 157 -5.76 35.47 20.95
N THR A 158 -6.87 35.68 20.24
CA THR A 158 -7.33 37.03 19.85
C THR A 158 -7.52 37.90 21.09
N ALA A 159 -8.19 37.38 22.12
CA ALA A 159 -8.40 38.12 23.36
C ALA A 159 -7.08 38.44 24.08
N GLN A 160 -6.08 37.55 24.04
CA GLN A 160 -4.77 37.82 24.63
C GLN A 160 -4.00 38.90 23.86
N VAL A 161 -3.97 38.82 22.53
CA VAL A 161 -3.28 39.80 21.67
C VAL A 161 -3.88 41.20 21.79
N VAL A 162 -5.21 41.32 21.87
CA VAL A 162 -5.89 42.62 22.01
C VAL A 162 -5.63 43.27 23.38
N ASN A 163 -5.45 42.48 24.43
CA ASN A 163 -5.31 42.97 25.80
C ASN A 163 -3.85 43.19 26.24
N GLU A 164 -2.85 42.76 25.46
CA GLU A 164 -1.44 42.86 25.83
C GLU A 164 -0.73 44.07 25.21
N ALA A 165 0.12 44.72 26.01
CA ALA A 165 1.00 45.80 25.55
C ALA A 165 2.10 45.23 24.62
N PRO A 166 2.56 46.00 23.62
CA PRO A 166 3.53 45.52 22.64
C PRO A 166 4.88 45.17 23.32
N ASN A 167 5.16 43.87 23.37
CA ASN A 167 6.42 43.27 23.84
C ASN A 167 6.80 42.06 22.94
N ALA A 168 7.94 41.42 23.20
CA ALA A 168 8.38 40.26 22.41
C ALA A 168 7.40 39.06 22.47
N ASP A 169 6.71 38.87 23.61
CA ASP A 169 5.69 37.84 23.79
C ASP A 169 4.45 38.10 22.93
N CYS A 170 4.08 39.36 22.71
CA CYS A 170 2.98 39.77 21.85
C CYS A 170 3.21 39.31 20.40
N SER A 171 4.45 39.47 19.88
CA SER A 171 4.80 38.99 18.53
C SER A 171 4.69 37.47 18.39
N GLU A 172 5.04 36.71 19.43
CA GLU A 172 4.91 35.26 19.41
C GLU A 172 3.44 34.81 19.47
N LYS A 173 2.62 35.46 20.30
CA LYS A 173 1.18 35.19 20.35
C LYS A 173 0.46 35.56 19.06
N GLU A 174 0.88 36.62 18.38
CA GLU A 174 0.38 36.96 17.03
C GLU A 174 0.69 35.85 16.00
N LYS A 175 1.89 35.27 16.04
CA LYS A 175 2.24 34.13 15.18
C LYS A 175 1.39 32.91 15.50
N GLN A 176 1.20 32.61 16.79
CA GLN A 176 0.34 31.51 17.23
C GLN A 176 -1.11 31.74 16.79
N LEU A 177 -1.62 32.96 16.91
CA LEU A 177 -2.96 33.32 16.45
C LEU A 177 -3.10 33.04 14.95
N LYS A 178 -2.17 33.53 14.12
CA LYS A 178 -2.18 33.28 12.67
C LYS A 178 -2.12 31.78 12.34
N ALA A 179 -1.31 31.01 13.07
CA ALA A 179 -1.22 29.57 12.90
C ALA A 179 -2.56 28.88 13.24
N TRP A 180 -3.21 29.26 14.35
CA TRP A 180 -4.52 28.73 14.74
C TRP A 180 -5.66 29.17 13.83
N GLU A 181 -5.64 30.40 13.31
CA GLU A 181 -6.60 30.88 12.31
C GLU A 181 -6.50 30.08 11.01
N TRP A 182 -5.28 29.71 10.62
CA TRP A 182 -5.09 28.77 9.52
C TRP A 182 -5.65 27.40 9.92
N ARG A 183 -5.19 26.79 11.03
CA ARG A 183 -5.67 25.47 11.45
C ARG A 183 -7.21 25.37 11.54
N TYR A 184 -7.87 26.42 12.04
CA TYR A 184 -9.33 26.54 12.04
C TYR A 184 -9.94 26.53 10.62
N ARG A 185 -9.40 27.31 9.69
CA ARG A 185 -9.81 27.27 8.27
C ARG A 185 -9.57 25.90 7.63
N LEU A 186 -8.47 25.22 7.97
CA LEU A 186 -8.16 23.87 7.49
C LEU A 186 -9.23 22.89 7.96
N TYR A 187 -9.54 22.87 9.24
CA TYR A 187 -10.54 21.97 9.81
C TYR A 187 -11.94 22.25 9.28
N LYS A 188 -12.30 23.51 9.05
CA LYS A 188 -13.56 23.85 8.37
C LYS A 188 -13.61 23.30 6.95
N ARG A 189 -12.51 23.41 6.19
CA ARG A 189 -12.42 22.81 4.85
C ARG A 189 -12.52 21.29 4.90
N MET A 190 -11.84 20.65 5.85
CA MET A 190 -11.91 19.19 6.03
C MET A 190 -13.34 18.74 6.38
N LYS A 191 -14.02 19.44 7.29
CA LYS A 191 -15.42 19.18 7.64
C LYS A 191 -16.34 19.33 6.43
N ALA A 192 -16.22 20.43 5.70
CA ALA A 192 -17.01 20.66 4.49
C ALA A 192 -16.72 19.62 3.41
N GLY A 193 -15.45 19.29 3.16
CA GLY A 193 -15.04 18.27 2.19
C GLY A 193 -15.59 16.90 2.55
N PHE A 194 -15.55 16.53 3.83
CA PHE A 194 -16.19 15.31 4.32
C PHE A 194 -17.72 15.36 4.17
N GLU A 195 -18.41 16.44 4.54
CA GLU A 195 -19.88 16.53 4.44
C GLU A 195 -20.39 16.43 3.00
N HIS A 196 -19.70 17.07 2.06
CA HIS A 196 -20.11 17.11 0.65
C HIS A 196 -19.60 15.92 -0.17
N ALA A 197 -18.64 15.14 0.35
CA ALA A 197 -18.17 13.94 -0.31
C ALA A 197 -19.26 12.87 -0.43
N ARG A 198 -19.19 12.11 -1.53
CA ARG A 198 -20.02 10.93 -1.78
C ARG A 198 -19.13 9.72 -2.00
N VAL A 199 -19.72 8.52 -1.96
CA VAL A 199 -19.02 7.32 -2.42
C VAL A 199 -18.56 7.52 -3.88
N PRO A 200 -17.45 6.89 -4.31
CA PRO A 200 -16.96 7.06 -5.67
C PRO A 200 -17.95 6.51 -6.69
N ASP A 201 -17.88 7.01 -7.92
CA ASP A 201 -18.53 6.36 -9.05
C ASP A 201 -17.87 5.02 -9.36
N ALA A 202 -18.51 4.21 -10.20
CA ALA A 202 -17.97 2.92 -10.61
C ALA A 202 -16.64 3.12 -11.38
N PRO A 203 -15.65 2.22 -11.20
CA PRO A 203 -14.42 2.21 -12.00
C PRO A 203 -14.73 2.14 -13.50
N THR A 204 -13.84 2.67 -14.34
CA THR A 204 -14.02 2.62 -15.79
C THR A 204 -13.16 1.55 -16.45
N ASN A 205 -13.48 1.20 -17.69
CA ASN A 205 -12.71 0.25 -18.52
C ASN A 205 -12.31 -1.05 -17.79
N VAL A 206 -13.24 -1.65 -17.03
CA VAL A 206 -13.04 -2.95 -16.41
C VAL A 206 -12.98 -4.01 -17.50
N ARG A 207 -11.79 -4.53 -17.78
CA ARG A 207 -11.52 -5.57 -18.78
C ARG A 207 -11.14 -6.87 -18.12
N LEU A 208 -11.60 -7.95 -18.74
CA LEU A 208 -11.36 -9.32 -18.29
C LEU A 208 -10.64 -10.10 -19.40
N SER A 209 -9.57 -10.81 -19.05
CA SER A 209 -8.80 -11.61 -19.99
C SER A 209 -8.26 -12.88 -19.35
N VAL A 210 -8.24 -13.98 -20.10
CA VAL A 210 -7.70 -15.25 -19.62
C VAL A 210 -6.17 -15.17 -19.57
N ALA A 211 -5.58 -15.40 -18.40
CA ALA A 211 -4.13 -15.35 -18.21
C ALA A 211 -3.49 -16.75 -18.23
N SER A 212 -4.22 -17.78 -17.76
CA SER A 212 -3.80 -19.19 -17.85
C SER A 212 -5.02 -20.13 -17.76
N SER A 213 -4.79 -21.44 -17.73
CA SER A 213 -5.84 -22.45 -17.54
C SER A 213 -6.54 -22.37 -16.17
N SER A 214 -5.94 -21.68 -15.20
CA SER A 214 -6.48 -21.52 -13.84
C SER A 214 -6.41 -20.08 -13.32
N SER A 215 -6.26 -19.09 -14.22
CA SER A 215 -6.21 -17.69 -13.82
C SER A 215 -6.77 -16.72 -14.85
N VAL A 216 -7.40 -15.66 -14.37
CA VAL A 216 -7.93 -14.55 -15.17
C VAL A 216 -7.31 -13.24 -14.67
N GLN A 217 -6.98 -12.36 -15.61
CA GLN A 217 -6.48 -11.01 -15.34
C GLN A 217 -7.60 -10.00 -15.52
N VAL A 218 -7.75 -9.14 -14.52
CA VAL A 218 -8.66 -8.01 -14.46
C VAL A 218 -7.83 -6.74 -14.57
N THR A 219 -8.17 -5.83 -15.47
CA THR A 219 -7.59 -4.49 -15.55
C THR A 219 -8.71 -3.47 -15.52
N PHE A 220 -8.51 -2.33 -14.87
CA PHE A 220 -9.54 -1.31 -14.73
C PHE A 220 -8.90 0.07 -14.57
N TRP A 221 -9.68 1.12 -14.73
CA TRP A 221 -9.25 2.51 -14.59
C TRP A 221 -10.03 3.21 -13.47
N GLU A 222 -9.48 4.34 -13.02
CA GLU A 222 -10.13 5.14 -11.99
C GLU A 222 -11.50 5.67 -12.48
N PRO A 223 -12.44 5.97 -11.55
CA PRO A 223 -13.67 6.67 -11.90
C PRO A 223 -13.39 8.03 -12.54
N LEU A 224 -14.23 8.49 -13.47
CA LEU A 224 -14.02 9.73 -14.25
C LEU A 224 -14.32 11.03 -13.49
N SER A 225 -14.85 10.94 -12.27
CA SER A 225 -15.44 12.10 -11.59
C SER A 225 -14.40 13.09 -11.08
N VAL A 226 -14.39 14.28 -11.68
CA VAL A 226 -13.44 15.39 -11.44
C VAL A 226 -13.58 16.00 -10.03
N ASN A 227 -14.74 15.83 -9.37
CA ASN A 227 -15.04 16.38 -8.05
C ASN A 227 -15.31 15.31 -6.98
N SER A 228 -15.06 14.03 -7.28
CA SER A 228 -15.25 12.95 -6.30
C SER A 228 -14.11 12.93 -5.28
N ALA A 229 -14.46 12.58 -4.04
CA ALA A 229 -13.47 12.39 -2.98
C ALA A 229 -12.46 11.28 -3.36
N VAL A 230 -11.20 11.51 -3.02
CA VAL A 230 -10.04 10.67 -3.37
C VAL A 230 -10.32 9.19 -3.16
N VAL A 231 -10.15 8.39 -4.23
CA VAL A 231 -10.21 6.93 -4.17
C VAL A 231 -8.94 6.39 -3.51
N THR A 232 -9.13 5.51 -2.53
CA THR A 232 -8.04 4.94 -1.73
C THR A 232 -7.90 3.44 -1.88
N LYS A 233 -8.96 2.73 -2.31
CA LYS A 233 -8.94 1.27 -2.52
C LYS A 233 -9.85 0.86 -3.67
N TYR A 234 -9.60 -0.32 -4.20
CA TYR A 234 -10.51 -1.02 -5.10
C TYR A 234 -10.84 -2.40 -4.55
N LYS A 235 -12.02 -2.92 -4.87
CA LYS A 235 -12.41 -4.29 -4.57
C LYS A 235 -12.75 -5.00 -5.87
N VAL A 236 -12.15 -6.16 -6.09
CA VAL A 236 -12.46 -7.07 -7.19
C VAL A 236 -13.22 -8.24 -6.62
N GLU A 237 -14.43 -8.48 -7.13
CA GLU A 237 -15.28 -9.60 -6.73
C GLU A 237 -15.48 -10.53 -7.93
N TRP A 238 -15.58 -11.83 -7.67
CA TRP A 238 -15.86 -12.82 -8.71
C TRP A 238 -16.83 -13.90 -8.26
N SER A 239 -17.60 -14.42 -9.22
CA SER A 239 -18.57 -15.49 -9.02
C SER A 239 -18.74 -16.32 -10.30
N CYS A 240 -19.31 -17.52 -10.17
CA CYS A 240 -19.77 -18.31 -11.32
C CYS A 240 -21.18 -17.90 -11.79
N SER A 241 -21.85 -17.00 -11.06
CA SER A 241 -23.18 -16.48 -11.39
C SER A 241 -23.11 -15.01 -11.80
N PRO A 242 -23.86 -14.56 -12.83
CA PRO A 242 -23.94 -13.15 -13.21
C PRO A 242 -24.57 -12.27 -12.11
N THR A 243 -25.32 -12.86 -11.17
CA THR A 243 -25.92 -12.14 -10.04
C THR A 243 -24.99 -12.04 -8.84
N PHE A 244 -23.76 -12.58 -8.92
CA PHE A 244 -22.80 -12.66 -7.81
C PHE A 244 -23.34 -13.35 -6.55
N SER A 245 -24.35 -14.21 -6.72
CA SER A 245 -24.95 -15.00 -5.65
C SER A 245 -24.87 -16.50 -5.99
N PRO A 246 -24.09 -17.31 -5.24
CA PRO A 246 -23.19 -16.91 -4.15
C PRO A 246 -21.91 -16.20 -4.67
N PRO A 247 -21.27 -15.34 -3.85
CA PRO A 247 -19.95 -14.84 -4.17
C PRO A 247 -18.92 -15.97 -4.04
N LEU A 248 -17.98 -16.06 -4.98
CA LEU A 248 -16.91 -17.06 -4.91
C LEU A 248 -15.66 -16.51 -4.20
N GLY A 249 -15.38 -15.22 -4.39
CA GLY A 249 -14.29 -14.57 -3.69
C GLY A 249 -14.22 -13.06 -3.95
N GLU A 250 -13.40 -12.40 -3.14
CA GLU A 250 -13.11 -10.99 -3.24
C GLU A 250 -11.63 -10.70 -2.96
N ALA A 251 -11.14 -9.58 -3.48
CA ALA A 251 -9.81 -9.06 -3.18
C ALA A 251 -9.83 -7.54 -3.09
N VAL A 252 -9.24 -6.99 -2.02
CA VAL A 252 -9.08 -5.55 -1.83
C VAL A 252 -7.67 -5.13 -2.27
N ILE A 253 -7.61 -4.14 -3.14
CA ILE A 253 -6.39 -3.56 -3.71
C ILE A 253 -6.18 -2.20 -3.05
N ASP A 254 -5.08 -2.09 -2.29
CA ASP A 254 -4.64 -0.88 -1.60
C ASP A 254 -3.47 -0.16 -2.31
N LYS A 255 -2.81 -0.84 -3.26
CA LYS A 255 -1.70 -0.28 -4.05
C LYS A 255 -2.19 0.28 -5.39
N LEU A 256 -2.49 1.58 -5.44
CA LEU A 256 -3.06 2.24 -6.62
C LEU A 256 -2.09 2.48 -7.80
N LYS A 257 -0.80 2.10 -7.68
CA LYS A 257 0.17 2.28 -8.79
C LYS A 257 -0.19 1.48 -10.03
N ASN A 258 -0.79 0.30 -9.84
CA ASN A 258 -1.08 -0.67 -10.88
C ASN A 258 -2.53 -1.14 -10.73
N LEU A 259 -3.43 -0.64 -11.58
CA LEU A 259 -4.85 -0.98 -11.57
C LEU A 259 -5.13 -2.29 -12.33
N HIS A 260 -4.54 -3.38 -11.83
CA HIS A 260 -4.79 -4.72 -12.32
C HIS A 260 -4.77 -5.73 -11.17
N PHE A 261 -5.45 -6.86 -11.37
CA PHE A 261 -5.50 -7.96 -10.43
C PHE A 261 -5.54 -9.29 -11.16
N THR A 262 -4.80 -10.29 -10.69
CA THR A 262 -4.84 -11.64 -11.24
C THR A 262 -5.53 -12.57 -10.26
N ILE A 263 -6.71 -13.05 -10.65
CA ILE A 263 -7.45 -14.07 -9.92
C ILE A 263 -6.81 -15.41 -10.27
N ARG A 264 -6.37 -16.17 -9.26
CA ARG A 264 -5.66 -17.46 -9.41
C ARG A 264 -6.46 -18.59 -8.76
N GLY A 265 -6.12 -19.83 -9.10
CA GLY A 265 -6.74 -21.02 -8.49
C GLY A 265 -8.16 -21.28 -9.01
N LEU A 266 -8.46 -20.83 -10.23
CA LEU A 266 -9.74 -21.03 -10.88
C LEU A 266 -9.80 -22.40 -11.55
N VAL A 267 -11.02 -22.93 -11.69
CA VAL A 267 -11.27 -24.21 -12.34
C VAL A 267 -11.32 -24.00 -13.85
N SER A 268 -10.47 -24.73 -14.59
CA SER A 268 -10.47 -24.74 -16.07
C SER A 268 -11.85 -25.13 -16.60
N GLY A 269 -12.32 -24.45 -17.65
CA GLY A 269 -13.62 -24.70 -18.28
C GLY A 269 -14.83 -24.07 -17.57
N THR A 270 -14.64 -23.36 -16.46
CA THR A 270 -15.73 -22.70 -15.72
C THR A 270 -15.83 -21.22 -16.06
N ALA A 271 -17.04 -20.69 -16.27
CA ALA A 271 -17.27 -19.26 -16.51
C ALA A 271 -17.20 -18.46 -15.20
N TYR A 272 -16.42 -17.39 -15.20
CA TYR A 272 -16.29 -16.46 -14.08
C TYR A 272 -16.70 -15.05 -14.47
N TYR A 273 -17.65 -14.50 -13.73
CA TYR A 273 -18.09 -13.11 -13.79
C TYR A 273 -17.26 -12.27 -12.81
N VAL A 274 -16.89 -11.05 -13.20
CA VAL A 274 -16.08 -10.15 -12.39
C VAL A 274 -16.69 -8.75 -12.35
N GLN A 275 -16.66 -8.15 -11.17
CA GLN A 275 -17.01 -6.74 -10.99
C GLN A 275 -15.98 -6.04 -10.10
N VAL A 276 -15.84 -4.73 -10.29
CA VAL A 276 -14.89 -3.90 -9.53
C VAL A 276 -15.60 -2.71 -8.92
N SER A 277 -15.36 -2.43 -7.64
CA SER A 277 -15.85 -1.24 -6.93
C SER A 277 -14.70 -0.37 -6.46
N ALA A 278 -14.89 0.95 -6.47
CA ALA A 278 -13.96 1.91 -5.87
C ALA A 278 -14.37 2.27 -4.44
N TYR A 279 -13.41 2.65 -3.60
CA TYR A 279 -13.62 3.05 -2.21
C TYR A 279 -12.96 4.39 -1.91
N ASN A 280 -13.62 5.20 -1.08
CA ASN A 280 -13.04 6.39 -0.46
C ASN A 280 -13.47 6.51 1.01
N MET A 281 -13.19 7.65 1.64
CA MET A 281 -13.57 7.94 3.02
C MET A 281 -15.09 7.83 3.34
N LYS A 282 -15.97 7.72 2.35
CA LYS A 282 -17.42 7.49 2.51
C LYS A 282 -17.83 6.03 2.39
N GLY A 283 -17.00 5.17 1.81
CA GLY A 283 -17.31 3.76 1.62
C GLY A 283 -17.12 3.28 0.18
N TRP A 284 -17.70 2.11 -0.08
CA TRP A 284 -17.70 1.47 -1.40
C TRP A 284 -18.75 2.11 -2.32
N GLY A 285 -18.33 2.45 -3.53
CA GLY A 285 -19.21 2.84 -4.64
C GLY A 285 -19.87 1.65 -5.33
N PRO A 286 -20.74 1.91 -6.32
CA PRO A 286 -21.39 0.86 -7.10
C PRO A 286 -20.35 0.01 -7.87
N PRO A 287 -20.62 -1.29 -8.07
CA PRO A 287 -19.74 -2.16 -8.84
C PRO A 287 -19.86 -1.90 -10.35
N GLN A 288 -18.73 -1.98 -11.06
CA GLN A 288 -18.68 -2.03 -12.51
C GLN A 288 -18.40 -3.47 -12.96
N ALA A 289 -19.34 -4.06 -13.70
CA ALA A 289 -19.13 -5.36 -14.34
C ALA A 289 -18.05 -5.27 -15.44
N SER A 290 -17.29 -6.34 -15.60
CA SER A 290 -16.24 -6.41 -16.62
C SER A 290 -16.78 -6.53 -18.04
N VAL A 291 -15.94 -6.18 -19.01
CA VAL A 291 -16.17 -6.42 -20.44
C VAL A 291 -14.99 -7.24 -20.99
N PRO A 292 -15.19 -8.48 -21.47
CA PRO A 292 -16.46 -9.24 -21.51
C PRO A 292 -17.04 -9.53 -20.10
N PRO A 293 -18.36 -9.83 -20.00
CA PRO A 293 -19.04 -10.06 -18.73
C PRO A 293 -18.53 -11.29 -17.97
N PHE A 294 -17.97 -12.27 -18.68
CA PHE A 294 -17.32 -13.42 -18.08
C PHE A 294 -16.11 -13.86 -18.90
N ALA A 295 -15.24 -14.65 -18.27
CA ALA A 295 -14.14 -15.35 -18.94
C ALA A 295 -14.11 -16.81 -18.48
N ILE A 296 -13.69 -17.70 -19.38
CA ILE A 296 -13.52 -19.13 -19.10
C ILE A 296 -12.01 -19.42 -19.15
N PRO A 297 -11.34 -19.58 -17.99
CA PRO A 297 -9.97 -20.10 -17.94
C PRO A 297 -9.93 -21.41 -18.69
N SER A 298 -9.06 -21.52 -19.67
CA SER A 298 -8.96 -22.72 -20.48
C SER A 298 -7.53 -22.89 -20.98
N ASN A 299 -7.18 -24.14 -21.26
CA ASN A 299 -5.95 -24.48 -21.93
C ASN A 299 -6.30 -25.04 -23.31
N TRP A 300 -5.86 -24.38 -24.38
CA TRP A 300 -6.02 -24.95 -25.72
C TRP A 300 -5.41 -26.37 -25.83
N ARG A 301 -4.38 -26.67 -25.03
CA ARG A 301 -3.71 -27.97 -25.00
C ARG A 301 -4.55 -29.10 -24.38
N GLU A 302 -5.56 -28.78 -23.59
CA GLU A 302 -6.45 -29.78 -22.97
C GLU A 302 -7.52 -30.29 -23.96
N TYR A 303 -7.86 -29.49 -24.98
CA TYR A 303 -8.90 -29.84 -25.95
C TYR A 303 -8.39 -30.71 -27.12
N ASP A 304 -7.10 -30.62 -27.46
CA ASP A 304 -6.55 -31.39 -28.58
C ASP A 304 -6.50 -32.92 -28.33
N GLY A 305 -6.73 -33.39 -27.09
CA GLY A 305 -6.60 -34.81 -26.70
C GLY A 305 -5.20 -35.41 -26.93
N ARG A 306 -4.28 -34.63 -27.51
CA ARG A 306 -2.91 -34.99 -27.81
C ARG A 306 -2.08 -34.76 -26.56
N ALA A 307 -1.26 -35.75 -26.22
CA ALA A 307 -0.22 -35.56 -25.22
C ALA A 307 0.60 -34.30 -25.59
N PRO A 308 1.00 -33.46 -24.62
CA PRO A 308 1.87 -32.33 -24.88
C PRO A 308 3.06 -32.80 -25.71
N ARG A 309 3.38 -32.12 -26.82
CA ARG A 309 4.51 -32.51 -27.72
C ARG A 309 5.82 -32.78 -26.98
N ARG A 310 5.98 -32.23 -25.77
CA ARG A 310 7.18 -32.33 -24.93
C ARG A 310 7.06 -33.26 -23.71
N ARG A 311 5.95 -33.96 -23.52
CA ARG A 311 5.84 -34.98 -22.46
C ARG A 311 6.81 -36.12 -22.78
N GLY A 312 7.66 -36.52 -21.83
CA GLY A 312 8.69 -37.52 -22.09
C GLY A 312 9.98 -36.96 -22.69
N GLN A 313 10.01 -35.70 -23.15
CA GLN A 313 11.21 -35.14 -23.78
C GLN A 313 12.31 -34.82 -22.78
N ALA A 314 11.96 -34.41 -21.56
CA ALA A 314 12.93 -34.17 -20.50
C ALA A 314 13.55 -35.50 -20.04
N GLU A 315 12.71 -36.51 -19.79
CA GLU A 315 13.15 -37.85 -19.42
C GLU A 315 13.99 -38.50 -20.54
N ALA A 316 13.59 -38.31 -21.80
CA ALA A 316 14.37 -38.77 -22.95
C ALA A 316 15.71 -38.04 -23.07
N LEU A 317 15.76 -36.73 -22.81
CA LEU A 317 17.00 -35.96 -22.82
C LEU A 317 17.93 -36.39 -21.68
N ASP A 318 17.38 -36.62 -20.49
CA ASP A 318 18.13 -37.11 -19.33
C ASP A 318 18.65 -38.53 -19.55
N HIS A 319 17.85 -39.40 -20.16
CA HIS A 319 18.28 -40.74 -20.55
C HIS A 319 19.39 -40.68 -21.60
N LEU A 320 19.25 -39.85 -22.63
CA LEU A 320 20.28 -39.66 -23.66
C LEU A 320 21.57 -39.08 -23.08
N LEU A 321 21.45 -38.12 -22.16
CA LEU A 321 22.58 -37.55 -21.44
C LEU A 321 23.26 -38.60 -20.54
N GLY A 322 22.48 -39.46 -19.90
CA GLY A 322 22.97 -40.63 -19.16
C GLY A 322 23.76 -41.58 -20.06
N GLN A 323 23.23 -41.92 -21.23
CA GLN A 323 23.91 -42.77 -22.22
C GLN A 323 25.22 -42.15 -22.72
N VAL A 324 25.25 -40.85 -23.00
CA VAL A 324 26.48 -40.15 -23.40
C VAL A 324 27.52 -40.19 -22.27
N LYS A 325 27.10 -39.98 -21.02
CA LYS A 325 27.99 -40.03 -19.85
C LYS A 325 28.56 -41.44 -19.64
N THR A 326 27.75 -42.49 -19.74
CA THR A 326 28.21 -43.88 -19.55
C THR A 326 29.15 -44.33 -20.66
N VAL A 327 28.88 -43.95 -21.92
CA VAL A 327 29.80 -44.20 -23.04
C VAL A 327 31.13 -43.48 -22.83
N HIS A 328 31.10 -42.21 -22.40
CA HIS A 328 32.32 -41.49 -22.05
C HIS A 328 33.08 -42.13 -20.89
N GLN A 329 32.39 -42.73 -19.93
CA GLN A 329 32.99 -43.42 -18.78
C GLN A 329 33.63 -44.75 -19.20
N HIS A 330 33.02 -45.49 -20.14
CA HIS A 330 33.56 -46.72 -20.71
C HIS A 330 34.71 -46.51 -21.69
N CYS A 331 34.82 -45.32 -22.29
CA CYS A 331 35.99 -44.94 -23.11
C CYS A 331 37.22 -44.53 -22.27
N VAL A 332 37.10 -44.46 -20.94
CA VAL A 332 38.19 -44.08 -20.03
C VAL A 332 38.55 -45.25 -19.11
N CYS A 333 39.20 -46.26 -19.67
CA CYS A 333 40.04 -47.25 -18.98
C CYS A 333 41.18 -47.62 -19.95
N HIS A 334 42.33 -46.97 -19.82
CA HIS A 334 43.54 -47.51 -19.16
C HIS A 334 44.35 -48.47 -20.04
N GLU A 335 45.32 -47.93 -20.76
CA GLU A 335 46.58 -48.62 -21.13
C GLU A 335 47.73 -47.67 -20.73
N PRO A 336 48.79 -48.16 -20.04
CA PRO A 336 49.81 -47.32 -19.44
C PRO A 336 50.77 -46.75 -20.50
N CYS A 337 51.26 -45.54 -20.22
CA CYS A 337 52.19 -44.79 -21.05
C CYS A 337 53.37 -45.63 -21.56
N LYS A 338 53.54 -45.70 -22.89
CA LYS A 338 54.83 -45.90 -23.55
C LYS A 338 55.04 -44.87 -24.65
N ASN A 339 56.20 -44.25 -24.59
CA ASN A 339 56.68 -43.13 -25.40
C ASN A 339 56.71 -43.43 -26.90
N GLN A 340 56.20 -42.51 -27.73
CA GLN A 340 56.95 -41.89 -28.83
C GLN A 340 56.17 -40.72 -29.47
N PRO A 341 56.87 -39.76 -30.10
CA PRO A 341 56.35 -38.44 -30.41
C PRO A 341 55.75 -38.40 -31.81
N GLN A 342 54.62 -37.70 -31.96
CA GLN A 342 54.38 -36.85 -33.12
C GLN A 342 53.14 -35.99 -32.86
N SER A 343 53.37 -34.68 -32.82
CA SER A 343 52.35 -33.68 -32.58
C SER A 343 51.25 -33.76 -33.64
N ARG A 344 49.99 -33.88 -33.21
CA ARG A 344 48.86 -33.38 -33.99
C ARG A 344 48.07 -32.42 -33.10
N LYS A 345 48.29 -31.13 -33.39
CA LYS A 345 47.68 -29.99 -32.71
C LYS A 345 46.16 -30.16 -32.72
N HIS A 346 45.54 -30.15 -31.54
CA HIS A 346 44.10 -29.98 -31.43
C HIS A 346 43.72 -28.65 -32.10
N SER A 347 42.91 -28.72 -33.15
CA SER A 347 42.32 -27.56 -33.80
C SER A 347 41.35 -26.89 -32.81
N VAL A 348 41.81 -25.87 -32.10
CA VAL A 348 40.96 -25.01 -31.28
C VAL A 348 39.91 -24.37 -32.19
N SER A 349 38.63 -24.54 -31.86
CA SER A 349 37.54 -23.91 -32.60
C SER A 349 37.75 -22.40 -32.59
N LYS A 350 37.76 -21.79 -33.78
CA LYS A 350 37.88 -20.34 -33.91
C LYS A 350 36.69 -19.71 -33.19
N SER A 351 36.97 -18.82 -32.24
CA SER A 351 35.98 -18.06 -31.49
C SER A 351 34.90 -17.48 -32.43
N LEU A 352 33.65 -17.49 -31.98
CA LEU A 352 32.43 -17.00 -32.65
C LEU A 352 32.58 -15.62 -33.31
N LYS A 353 33.56 -14.83 -32.85
CA LYS A 353 34.00 -13.55 -33.41
C LYS A 353 34.49 -13.65 -34.87
N HIS A 354 34.87 -14.84 -35.35
CA HIS A 354 35.36 -15.06 -36.72
C HIS A 354 34.24 -15.30 -37.75
N LEU A 355 32.98 -15.45 -37.33
CA LEU A 355 31.84 -15.62 -38.24
C LEU A 355 31.42 -14.31 -38.92
N PHE A 356 31.78 -13.15 -38.35
CA PHE A 356 31.36 -11.83 -38.84
C PHE A 356 32.45 -11.07 -39.59
N HIS A 357 33.49 -11.75 -40.07
CA HIS A 357 34.44 -11.12 -40.98
C HIS A 357 33.86 -11.18 -42.41
N PRO A 358 33.73 -10.04 -43.10
CA PRO A 358 33.15 -10.01 -44.44
C PRO A 358 34.06 -10.79 -45.40
N SER A 359 33.58 -11.92 -45.91
CA SER A 359 34.33 -12.68 -46.90
C SER A 359 34.40 -11.89 -48.22
N SER A 360 35.61 -11.73 -48.75
CA SER A 360 35.90 -10.94 -49.98
C SER A 360 35.29 -11.49 -51.27
N LYS A 361 34.48 -12.55 -51.19
CA LYS A 361 33.75 -13.13 -52.32
C LYS A 361 32.34 -12.57 -52.51
N PHE A 362 31.85 -11.71 -51.61
CA PHE A 362 30.53 -11.07 -51.73
C PHE A 362 30.55 -9.67 -52.38
N LEU A 363 31.73 -9.19 -52.81
CA LEU A 363 31.94 -7.84 -53.37
C LEU A 363 32.21 -7.84 -54.88
N LYS A 364 31.75 -8.86 -55.62
CA LYS A 364 31.88 -8.93 -57.10
C LYS A 364 30.56 -8.90 -57.88
N THR A 365 29.42 -8.68 -57.22
CA THR A 365 28.11 -8.58 -57.90
C THR A 365 27.33 -7.28 -57.62
N LEU A 366 27.95 -6.29 -56.98
CA LEU A 366 27.41 -4.93 -56.84
C LEU A 366 28.38 -3.89 -57.40
N LYS A 367 28.62 -4.00 -58.72
CA LYS A 367 29.02 -2.88 -59.59
C LYS A 367 28.49 -3.16 -60.99
N ARG A 368 27.24 -2.80 -61.24
CA ARG A 368 26.87 -1.88 -62.32
C ARG A 368 25.46 -1.36 -62.11
#